data_AF-A0AAE0YL45-F1
#
_entry.id   AF-A0AAE0YL45-F1
#
_cell.length_a   1.000
_cell.length_b   1.000
_cell.length_c   1.000
_cell.angle_alpha   90.00
_cell.angle_beta   90.00
_cell.angle_gamma   90.00
#
_symmetry.space_group_name_H-M   'P 1'
#
loop_
_entity.id
_entity.type
_entity.pdbx_description
1 polymer ?
#
loop_
_entity_poly.entity_id
_entity_poly.type
_entity_poly.pdbx_seq_one_letter_code
_entity_poly.pdbx_strand_id
1 'polypeptide(L)'
;MQVQATPEVELCREDTNVCSPLGSCGINTMKWKRTTLSVFGKTSKAGWSGAMLDIQCVDKRLKPACLFDHWSLCPKAMVSYLKILHNEGLVTNQLRVLLVGMDVIVYHLLSKTWLESLYSQELNFVDITSNLAQPSLITNTAKTAQTRKTFGQWCQQTNLSDPSYVDEIKITEGVNVPTLFGLLLGYPCIYWYDIAISEENNLSGYALQLFQIKGYLKSNPLLHQSHNSMKIKSLAHTSMTENCYSITNDNKSFATIYSFTIPELLVASLRDQIWAWYQAWETSVPWYDLFSRVEMSEQTTTPAAVCL
;
A
#
# COMPACT_ATOMS: atom_id res chain seq x y z
N MET A 1 64.41 4.45 -13.66
CA MET A 1 63.66 3.64 -12.67
C MET A 1 63.61 4.43 -11.38
N GLN A 2 62.55 5.20 -11.16
CA GLN A 2 62.29 5.93 -9.93
C GLN A 2 61.03 5.33 -9.32
N VAL A 3 61.17 4.82 -8.09
CA VAL A 3 60.09 4.27 -7.27
C VAL A 3 59.58 5.44 -6.42
N GLN A 4 58.33 5.86 -6.64
CA GLN A 4 57.63 6.79 -5.77
C GLN A 4 56.78 6.01 -4.77
N ALA A 5 57.03 6.27 -3.49
CA ALA A 5 56.27 5.76 -2.36
C ALA A 5 54.93 6.50 -2.21
N THR A 6 53.86 5.75 -2.03
CA THR A 6 52.52 6.21 -1.63
C THR A 6 52.45 6.39 -0.11
N PRO A 7 51.82 7.46 0.42
CA PRO A 7 51.61 7.60 1.85
C PRO A 7 50.40 6.79 2.33
N GLU A 8 50.59 6.12 3.46
CA GLU A 8 49.57 5.45 4.26
C GLU A 8 48.50 6.44 4.73
N VAL A 9 47.23 6.08 4.51
CA VAL A 9 46.08 6.78 5.09
C VAL A 9 45.66 6.03 6.33
N GLU A 10 45.90 6.66 7.47
CA GLU A 10 45.56 6.21 8.82
C GLU A 10 44.03 6.16 8.99
N LEU A 11 43.47 4.95 9.14
CA LEU A 11 42.04 4.74 9.43
C LEU A 11 41.75 5.10 10.89
N CYS A 12 41.19 6.29 11.12
CA CYS A 12 40.52 6.61 12.38
C CYS A 12 39.29 5.70 12.54
N ARG A 13 39.36 4.78 13.50
CA ARG A 13 38.22 4.02 14.02
C ARG A 13 37.39 4.97 14.90
N GLU A 14 36.20 5.33 14.42
CA GLU A 14 35.16 5.90 15.28
C GLU A 14 34.32 4.76 15.88
N ASP A 15 34.46 4.60 17.19
CA ASP A 15 33.60 3.77 18.02
C ASP A 15 32.18 4.34 18.02
N THR A 16 31.31 3.78 17.16
CA THR A 16 29.88 4.02 17.25
C THR A 16 29.28 3.07 18.29
N ASN A 17 29.08 3.62 19.50
CA ASN A 17 28.19 3.05 20.51
C ASN A 17 26.76 3.01 19.95
N VAL A 18 26.39 1.88 19.33
CA VAL A 18 25.03 1.61 18.88
C VAL A 18 24.15 1.29 20.09
N CYS A 19 23.45 2.32 20.59
CA CYS A 19 22.31 2.11 21.47
C CYS A 19 21.25 1.27 20.72
N SER A 20 20.98 0.06 21.23
CA SER A 20 20.02 -0.88 20.65
C SER A 20 18.57 -0.41 20.88
N PRO A 21 17.72 -0.24 19.85
CA PRO A 21 16.38 0.33 19.99
C PRO A 21 15.31 -0.76 20.19
N LEU A 22 15.49 -1.67 21.15
CA LEU A 22 14.60 -2.83 21.34
C LEU A 22 13.46 -2.64 22.36
N GLY A 23 13.25 -1.42 22.88
CA GLY A 23 12.24 -1.12 23.90
C GLY A 23 11.05 -0.23 23.49
N SER A 24 10.96 0.24 22.23
CA SER A 24 10.11 1.38 21.86
C SER A 24 8.75 1.06 21.21
N CYS A 25 8.48 -0.21 20.87
CA CYS A 25 7.34 -0.55 20.02
C CYS A 25 5.98 -0.20 20.64
N GLY A 26 5.75 -0.52 21.93
CA GLY A 26 4.47 -0.27 22.60
C GLY A 26 4.17 1.21 22.90
N ILE A 27 5.21 2.03 23.11
CA ILE A 27 5.09 3.45 23.41
C ILE A 27 4.57 4.22 22.19
N ASN A 28 5.03 3.85 20.99
CA ASN A 28 4.61 4.51 19.76
C ASN A 28 3.15 4.20 19.41
N THR A 29 2.68 2.97 19.62
CA THR A 29 1.30 2.56 19.32
C THR A 29 0.24 3.35 20.10
N MET A 30 0.46 3.59 21.40
CA MET A 30 -0.46 4.41 22.21
C MET A 30 -0.40 5.89 21.83
N LYS A 31 0.77 6.39 21.45
CA LYS A 31 0.94 7.74 20.96
C LYS A 31 0.17 7.95 19.64
N TRP A 32 0.30 7.03 18.68
CA TRP A 32 -0.52 6.99 17.46
C TRP A 32 -2.00 7.10 17.77
N LYS A 33 -2.53 6.17 18.58
CA LYS A 33 -3.95 6.17 18.95
C LYS A 33 -4.40 7.51 19.53
N ARG A 34 -3.65 8.06 20.49
CA ARG A 34 -3.99 9.34 21.13
C ARG A 34 -4.00 10.49 20.12
N THR A 35 -3.02 10.54 19.24
CA THR A 35 -2.88 11.59 18.23
C THR A 35 -3.94 11.49 17.14
N THR A 36 -4.28 10.29 16.69
CA THR A 36 -5.41 10.07 15.77
C THR A 36 -6.74 10.48 16.40
N LEU A 37 -6.97 10.14 17.66
CA LEU A 37 -8.19 10.50 18.39
C LEU A 37 -8.29 12.00 18.68
N SER A 38 -7.16 12.69 18.91
CA SER A 38 -7.19 14.14 19.14
C SER A 38 -7.54 14.93 17.88
N VAL A 39 -7.15 14.42 16.70
CA VAL A 39 -7.42 15.08 15.41
C VAL A 39 -8.82 14.74 14.88
N PHE A 40 -9.23 13.47 14.93
CA PHE A 40 -10.47 13.02 14.29
C PHE A 40 -11.60 12.68 15.28
N GLY A 41 -11.33 12.72 16.58
CA GLY A 41 -12.34 12.45 17.60
C GLY A 41 -12.77 10.98 17.66
N LYS A 42 -14.03 10.75 18.05
CA LYS A 42 -14.54 9.39 18.33
C LYS A 42 -14.71 8.53 17.08
N THR A 43 -14.86 9.13 15.90
CA THR A 43 -15.03 8.38 14.63
C THR A 43 -13.79 7.55 14.32
N SER A 44 -12.59 7.99 14.76
CA SER A 44 -11.34 7.25 14.58
C SER A 44 -11.07 6.17 15.63
N LYS A 45 -11.97 5.96 16.60
CA LYS A 45 -11.80 4.91 17.61
C LYS A 45 -11.69 3.52 17.00
N ALA A 46 -12.45 3.27 15.92
CA ALA A 46 -12.35 2.06 15.12
C ALA A 46 -11.43 2.32 13.91
N GLY A 47 -10.61 1.34 13.55
CA GLY A 47 -9.77 1.39 12.34
C GLY A 47 -8.47 2.18 12.46
N TRP A 48 -8.16 2.86 13.58
CA TRP A 48 -6.94 3.68 13.68
C TRP A 48 -5.65 2.87 13.52
N SER A 49 -5.66 1.60 13.94
CA SER A 49 -4.51 0.71 13.77
C SER A 49 -4.28 0.34 12.30
N GLY A 50 -5.35 0.26 11.49
CA GLY A 50 -5.26 0.07 10.05
C GLY A 50 -4.66 1.30 9.38
N ALA A 51 -5.24 2.47 9.66
CA ALA A 51 -4.74 3.75 9.17
C ALA A 51 -3.27 4.00 9.54
N MET A 52 -2.90 3.68 10.78
CA MET A 52 -1.51 3.72 11.25
C MET A 52 -0.61 2.83 10.39
N LEU A 53 -1.00 1.57 10.18
CA LEU A 53 -0.20 0.62 9.40
C LEU A 53 -0.07 1.03 7.94
N ASP A 54 -1.13 1.51 7.29
CA ASP A 54 -1.05 1.99 5.91
C ASP A 54 -0.12 3.19 5.78
N ILE A 55 -0.25 4.19 6.67
CA ILE A 55 0.66 5.34 6.70
C ILE A 55 2.10 4.91 6.97
N GLN A 56 2.31 3.97 7.91
CA GLN A 56 3.65 3.44 8.19
C GLN A 56 4.24 2.66 7.02
N CYS A 57 3.43 1.91 6.27
CA CYS A 57 3.89 1.21 5.08
C CYS A 57 4.35 2.20 4.00
N VAL A 58 3.67 3.33 3.85
CA VAL A 58 4.11 4.40 2.92
C VAL A 58 5.34 5.12 3.47
N ASP A 59 5.38 5.46 4.77
CA ASP A 59 6.53 6.07 5.43
C ASP A 59 7.80 5.24 5.30
N LYS A 60 7.70 3.92 5.45
CA LYS A 60 8.82 2.98 5.31
C LYS A 60 9.03 2.49 3.88
N ARG A 61 8.35 3.08 2.90
CA ARG A 61 8.49 2.77 1.46
C ARG A 61 8.22 1.29 1.13
N LEU A 62 7.37 0.64 1.92
CA LEU A 62 6.84 -0.70 1.60
C LEU A 62 5.73 -0.61 0.55
N LYS A 63 4.99 0.51 0.57
CA LYS A 63 3.97 0.89 -0.41
C LYS A 63 4.36 2.24 -1.03
N PRO A 64 4.11 2.45 -2.33
CA PRO A 64 4.35 3.75 -2.94
C PRO A 64 3.41 4.81 -2.37
N ALA A 65 2.16 4.38 -2.19
CA ALA A 65 1.04 5.16 -1.75
C ALA A 65 -0.01 4.25 -1.10
N CYS A 66 -0.95 4.85 -0.38
CA CYS A 66 -2.17 4.21 0.07
C CYS A 66 -3.37 5.12 -0.22
N LEU A 67 -4.47 4.50 -0.66
CA LEU A 67 -5.78 5.12 -0.67
C LEU A 67 -6.23 5.25 0.79
N PHE A 68 -6.55 6.45 1.23
CA PHE A 68 -6.99 6.70 2.60
C PHE A 68 -8.50 6.75 2.66
N ASP A 69 -9.11 5.62 2.98
CA ASP A 69 -10.57 5.42 3.06
C ASP A 69 -11.11 5.55 4.50
N HIS A 70 -10.29 6.00 5.44
CA HIS A 70 -10.70 6.10 6.84
C HIS A 70 -11.38 7.43 7.17
N TRP A 71 -12.51 7.33 7.88
CA TRP A 71 -13.24 8.42 8.56
C TRP A 71 -13.61 9.65 7.73
N SER A 72 -13.66 9.54 6.40
CA SER A 72 -14.09 10.59 5.46
C SER A 72 -13.49 11.97 5.76
N LEU A 73 -12.33 12.25 5.17
CA LEU A 73 -11.61 13.48 5.45
C LEU A 73 -11.29 14.28 4.18
N CYS A 74 -11.19 15.60 4.34
CA CYS A 74 -10.75 16.46 3.26
C CYS A 74 -9.20 16.50 3.20
N PRO A 75 -8.61 16.82 2.03
CA PRO A 75 -7.16 16.81 1.85
C PRO A 75 -6.39 17.70 2.84
N LYS A 76 -6.95 18.85 3.20
CA LYS A 76 -6.35 19.78 4.17
C LYS A 76 -6.25 19.16 5.57
N ALA A 77 -7.25 18.38 5.97
CA ALA A 77 -7.23 17.66 7.24
C ALA A 77 -6.14 16.57 7.24
N MET A 78 -5.97 15.86 6.11
CA MET A 78 -4.87 14.89 5.95
C MET A 78 -3.50 15.57 6.08
N VAL A 79 -3.28 16.68 5.38
CA VAL A 79 -2.01 17.42 5.44
C VAL A 79 -1.68 17.81 6.89
N SER A 80 -2.65 18.38 7.61
CA SER A 80 -2.47 18.76 9.02
C SER A 80 -2.17 17.54 9.90
N TYR A 81 -2.86 16.42 9.67
CA TYR A 81 -2.62 15.18 10.39
C TYR A 81 -1.21 14.62 10.16
N LEU A 82 -0.76 14.52 8.91
CA LEU A 82 0.59 14.07 8.57
C LEU A 82 1.68 14.96 9.19
N LYS A 83 1.46 16.28 9.23
CA LYS A 83 2.37 17.21 9.92
C LYS A 83 2.43 16.95 11.43
N ILE A 84 1.30 16.71 12.08
CA ILE A 84 1.27 16.37 13.51
C ILE A 84 2.03 15.06 13.75
N LEU A 85 1.79 14.03 12.93
CA LEU A 85 2.50 12.75 13.04
C LEU A 85 4.02 12.93 12.88
N HIS A 86 4.45 13.76 11.92
CA HIS A 86 5.86 14.04 11.70
C HIS A 86 6.49 14.80 12.87
N ASN A 87 5.84 15.86 13.35
CA ASN A 87 6.29 16.64 14.52
C ASN A 87 6.36 15.79 15.80
N GLU A 88 5.51 14.78 15.90
CA GLU A 88 5.54 13.81 16.98
C GLU A 88 6.57 12.68 16.79
N GLY A 89 7.28 12.64 15.67
CA GLY A 89 8.25 11.58 15.35
C GLY A 89 7.60 10.21 15.10
N LEU A 90 6.29 10.19 14.79
CA LEU A 90 5.55 8.96 14.49
C LEU A 90 5.75 8.50 13.03
N VAL A 91 6.05 9.44 12.15
CA VAL A 91 6.53 9.21 10.78
C VAL A 91 7.85 9.94 10.58
N THR A 92 8.78 9.30 9.87
CA THR A 92 10.14 9.84 9.70
C THR A 92 10.31 10.62 8.40
N ASN A 93 9.54 10.26 7.37
CA ASN A 93 9.65 10.85 6.05
C ASN A 93 8.54 11.86 5.81
N GLN A 94 8.79 12.74 4.84
CA GLN A 94 7.83 13.75 4.43
C GLN A 94 6.80 13.12 3.46
N LEU A 95 5.69 12.68 4.03
CA LEU A 95 4.54 12.19 3.29
C LEU A 95 3.78 13.34 2.65
N ARG A 96 3.18 13.06 1.51
CA ARG A 96 2.41 14.00 0.70
C ARG A 96 0.99 13.50 0.51
N VAL A 97 0.11 14.43 0.15
CA VAL A 97 -1.29 14.17 -0.13
C VAL A 97 -1.53 14.39 -1.61
N LEU A 98 -2.17 13.43 -2.26
CA LEU A 98 -2.65 13.48 -3.63
C LEU A 98 -4.17 13.37 -3.62
N LEU A 99 -4.84 14.28 -4.32
CA LEU A 99 -6.27 14.23 -4.60
C LEU A 99 -6.52 13.63 -5.99
N VAL A 100 -7.38 12.62 -6.06
CA VAL A 100 -7.87 12.03 -7.30
C VAL A 100 -9.39 12.01 -7.24
N GLY A 101 -10.04 12.95 -7.92
CA GLY A 101 -11.49 13.16 -7.76
C GLY A 101 -11.83 13.54 -6.31
N MET A 102 -12.55 12.67 -5.59
CA MET A 102 -12.90 12.86 -4.18
C MET A 102 -11.98 12.09 -3.22
N ASP A 103 -11.09 11.26 -3.77
CA ASP A 103 -10.29 10.31 -3.00
C ASP A 103 -8.96 10.91 -2.56
N VAL A 104 -8.60 10.63 -1.32
CA VAL A 104 -7.33 11.08 -0.72
C VAL A 104 -6.33 9.95 -0.76
N ILE A 105 -5.19 10.19 -1.39
CA ILE A 105 -4.05 9.28 -1.43
C ILE A 105 -2.92 9.88 -0.63
N VAL A 106 -2.34 9.08 0.27
CA VAL A 106 -1.10 9.41 0.97
C VAL A 106 0.05 8.71 0.26
N TYR A 107 1.09 9.45 -0.10
CA TYR A 107 2.24 8.88 -0.82
C TYR A 107 3.57 9.42 -0.30
N HIS A 108 4.64 8.66 -0.52
CA HIS A 108 6.00 9.09 -0.22
C HIS A 108 6.58 9.85 -1.42
N LEU A 109 7.25 10.99 -1.20
CA LEU A 109 7.73 11.86 -2.29
C LEU A 109 8.59 11.13 -3.34
N LEU A 110 9.50 10.26 -2.88
CA LEU A 110 10.35 9.44 -3.76
C LEU A 110 9.60 8.31 -4.50
N SER A 111 8.33 8.06 -4.20
CA SER A 111 7.56 7.01 -4.88
C SER A 111 7.31 7.34 -6.34
N LYS A 112 7.28 8.62 -6.74
CA LYS A 112 7.01 9.01 -8.14
C LYS A 112 8.02 8.42 -9.12
N THR A 113 9.31 8.55 -8.83
CA THR A 113 10.38 8.02 -9.70
C THR A 113 10.42 6.50 -9.69
N TRP A 114 10.16 5.88 -8.53
CA TRP A 114 10.07 4.43 -8.42
C TRP A 114 8.90 3.87 -9.24
N LEU A 115 7.72 4.47 -9.10
CA LEU A 115 6.52 4.14 -9.85
C LEU A 115 6.70 4.35 -11.37
N GLU A 116 7.33 5.45 -11.78
CA GLU A 116 7.64 5.70 -13.19
C GLU A 116 8.56 4.62 -13.75
N SER A 117 9.61 4.22 -13.02
CA SER A 117 10.50 3.12 -13.41
C SER A 117 9.76 1.78 -13.50
N LEU A 118 8.95 1.45 -12.50
CA LEU A 118 8.15 0.22 -12.45
C LEU A 118 7.24 0.08 -13.67
N TYR A 119 6.71 1.20 -14.17
CA TYR A 119 5.72 1.23 -15.25
C TYR A 119 6.26 1.69 -16.60
N SER A 120 7.57 1.86 -16.70
CA SER A 120 8.29 2.04 -17.96
C SER A 120 8.52 0.71 -18.69
N GLN A 121 8.36 -0.42 -17.99
CA GLN A 121 8.42 -1.78 -18.56
C GLN A 121 7.04 -2.24 -19.06
N GLU A 122 6.99 -3.37 -19.78
CA GLU A 122 5.72 -3.98 -20.18
C GLU A 122 4.90 -4.38 -18.94
N LEU A 123 3.69 -3.84 -18.84
CA LEU A 123 2.75 -4.10 -17.76
C LEU A 123 1.61 -5.00 -18.21
N ASN A 124 1.18 -5.85 -17.29
CA ASN A 124 -0.05 -6.60 -17.48
C ASN A 124 -1.25 -5.77 -17.08
N PHE A 125 -1.93 -5.25 -18.10
CA PHE A 125 -3.29 -4.77 -17.93
C PHE A 125 -4.27 -5.89 -18.28
N VAL A 126 -5.29 -6.05 -17.46
CA VAL A 126 -6.37 -7.02 -17.68
C VAL A 126 -7.62 -6.26 -18.10
N ASP A 127 -8.11 -6.57 -19.29
CA ASP A 127 -9.38 -6.09 -19.81
C ASP A 127 -10.52 -6.87 -19.16
N ILE A 128 -11.33 -6.14 -18.39
CA ILE A 128 -12.51 -6.65 -17.70
C ILE A 128 -13.79 -5.97 -18.22
N THR A 129 -13.77 -5.46 -19.45
CA THR A 129 -14.94 -4.81 -20.07
C THR A 129 -16.15 -5.75 -20.07
N SER A 130 -17.32 -5.23 -19.69
CA SER A 130 -18.54 -6.01 -19.42
C SER A 130 -19.03 -6.89 -20.57
N ASN A 131 -18.83 -6.47 -21.83
CA ASN A 131 -19.28 -7.21 -23.01
C ASN A 131 -18.31 -8.29 -23.49
N LEU A 132 -17.17 -8.48 -22.83
CA LEU A 132 -16.22 -9.53 -23.16
C LEU A 132 -16.74 -10.90 -22.69
N ALA A 133 -16.55 -11.91 -23.53
CA ALA A 133 -16.88 -13.30 -23.20
C ALA A 133 -16.04 -13.86 -22.03
N GLN A 134 -14.87 -13.27 -21.73
CA GLN A 134 -14.06 -13.52 -20.55
C GLN A 134 -13.03 -12.40 -20.35
N PRO A 135 -12.55 -12.17 -19.11
CA PRO A 135 -11.39 -11.33 -18.86
C PRO A 135 -10.18 -11.73 -19.71
N SER A 136 -9.39 -10.76 -20.17
CA SER A 136 -8.23 -11.04 -21.04
C SER A 136 -7.10 -10.05 -20.84
N LEU A 137 -5.89 -10.36 -21.31
CA LEU A 137 -4.77 -9.41 -21.28
C LEU A 137 -4.95 -8.35 -22.37
N ILE A 138 -4.68 -7.09 -22.04
CA ILE A 138 -4.65 -6.01 -23.02
C ILE A 138 -3.37 -6.11 -23.84
N THR A 139 -3.54 -6.40 -25.13
CA THR A 139 -2.45 -6.36 -26.13
C THR A 139 -2.38 -5.00 -26.83
N ASN A 140 -3.50 -4.30 -26.95
CA ASN A 140 -3.55 -2.96 -27.54
C ASN A 140 -3.36 -1.89 -26.46
N THR A 141 -2.12 -1.39 -26.33
CA THR A 141 -1.74 -0.36 -25.37
C THR A 141 -2.46 0.99 -25.57
N ALA A 142 -3.09 1.22 -26.73
CA ALA A 142 -3.91 2.41 -26.96
C ALA A 142 -5.09 2.50 -25.97
N LYS A 143 -5.62 1.36 -25.51
CA LYS A 143 -6.71 1.30 -24.52
C LYS A 143 -6.36 1.99 -23.20
N THR A 144 -5.10 1.87 -22.75
CA THR A 144 -4.64 2.41 -21.47
C THR A 144 -3.84 3.70 -21.63
N ALA A 145 -3.66 4.19 -22.86
CA ALA A 145 -2.75 5.29 -23.19
C ALA A 145 -3.10 6.57 -22.43
N GLN A 146 -4.38 6.94 -22.35
CA GLN A 146 -4.79 8.17 -21.68
C GLN A 146 -4.54 8.11 -20.17
N THR A 147 -4.92 7.00 -19.51
CA THR A 147 -4.62 6.81 -18.08
C THR A 147 -3.12 6.79 -17.80
N ARG A 148 -2.33 6.08 -18.62
CA ARG A 148 -0.86 6.04 -18.48
C ARG A 148 -0.23 7.41 -18.69
N LYS A 149 -0.72 8.20 -19.64
CA LYS A 149 -0.27 9.57 -19.88
C LYS A 149 -0.55 10.45 -18.66
N THR A 150 -1.77 10.44 -18.14
CA THR A 150 -2.14 11.19 -16.94
C THR A 150 -1.27 10.80 -15.73
N PHE A 151 -1.05 9.50 -15.54
CA PHE A 151 -0.16 8.99 -14.51
C PHE A 151 1.30 9.46 -14.68
N GLY A 152 1.85 9.35 -15.89
CA GLY A 152 3.22 9.79 -16.18
C GLY A 152 3.41 11.29 -15.99
N GLN A 153 2.41 12.10 -16.37
CA GLN A 153 2.42 13.54 -16.09
C GLN A 153 2.49 13.84 -14.59
N TRP A 154 1.76 13.09 -13.75
CA TRP A 154 1.84 13.24 -12.30
C TRP A 154 3.21 12.82 -11.74
N CYS A 155 3.81 11.74 -12.24
CA CYS A 155 5.16 11.32 -11.85
C CYS A 155 6.20 12.41 -12.13
N GLN A 156 6.04 13.13 -13.24
CA GLN A 156 6.94 14.20 -13.68
C GLN A 156 6.71 15.54 -12.94
N GLN A 157 5.60 15.70 -12.21
CA GLN A 157 5.34 16.91 -11.43
C GLN A 157 6.22 16.98 -10.18
N THR A 158 7.05 18.01 -10.11
CA THR A 158 8.00 18.25 -9.01
C THR A 158 7.63 19.49 -8.20
N ASN A 159 6.49 19.45 -7.51
CA ASN A 159 6.16 20.47 -6.50
C ASN A 159 6.86 20.12 -5.17
N LEU A 160 8.17 20.37 -5.11
CA LEU A 160 9.03 20.00 -3.98
C LEU A 160 9.00 21.03 -2.85
N SER A 161 8.57 22.26 -3.10
CA SER A 161 8.81 23.42 -2.25
C SER A 161 7.92 23.53 -1.00
N ASP A 162 6.71 22.96 -1.00
CA ASP A 162 5.81 23.05 0.16
C ASP A 162 5.23 21.67 0.54
N PRO A 163 5.55 21.12 1.73
CA PRO A 163 4.91 19.90 2.24
C PRO A 163 3.43 20.04 2.59
N SER A 164 2.92 21.26 2.65
CA SER A 164 1.50 21.57 2.79
C SER A 164 0.74 21.45 1.48
N TYR A 165 1.47 21.35 0.35
CA TYR A 165 0.88 21.26 -0.96
C TYR A 165 0.16 19.92 -1.13
N VAL A 166 -1.07 20.00 -1.60
CA VAL A 166 -1.85 18.86 -2.03
C VAL A 166 -1.67 18.75 -3.53
N ASP A 167 -1.05 17.65 -3.98
CA ASP A 167 -1.04 17.32 -5.40
C ASP A 167 -2.46 16.98 -5.86
N GLU A 168 -2.78 17.26 -7.12
CA GLU A 168 -4.08 16.95 -7.69
C GLU A 168 -3.90 16.34 -9.08
N ILE A 169 -4.51 15.18 -9.31
CA ILE A 169 -4.71 14.65 -10.65
C ILE A 169 -6.14 15.00 -11.07
N LYS A 170 -6.25 15.90 -12.04
CA LYS A 170 -7.53 16.23 -12.67
C LYS A 170 -7.98 15.07 -13.55
N ILE A 171 -9.15 14.51 -13.24
CA ILE A 171 -9.76 13.45 -14.03
C ILE A 171 -10.36 14.08 -15.30
N THR A 172 -9.72 13.82 -16.43
CA THR A 172 -10.20 14.23 -17.76
C THR A 172 -10.93 13.07 -18.43
N GLU A 173 -11.65 13.38 -19.51
CA GLU A 173 -12.27 12.36 -20.38
C GLU A 173 -11.24 11.30 -20.81
N GLY A 174 -11.68 10.04 -20.85
CA GLY A 174 -10.86 8.88 -21.21
C GLY A 174 -9.93 8.35 -20.13
N VAL A 175 -9.83 8.99 -18.97
CA VAL A 175 -9.07 8.45 -17.82
C VAL A 175 -9.91 7.40 -17.11
N ASN A 176 -9.47 6.15 -17.13
CA ASN A 176 -10.02 5.10 -16.28
C ASN A 176 -9.46 5.25 -14.84
N VAL A 177 -10.32 5.70 -13.91
CA VAL A 177 -9.94 6.00 -12.51
C VAL A 177 -9.52 4.74 -11.74
N PRO A 178 -10.24 3.60 -11.79
CA PRO A 178 -9.77 2.36 -11.20
C PRO A 178 -8.39 1.90 -11.71
N THR A 179 -8.13 2.00 -13.03
CA THR A 179 -6.79 1.74 -13.59
C THR A 179 -5.74 2.69 -13.03
N LEU A 180 -6.08 3.97 -12.86
CA LEU A 180 -5.19 4.97 -12.26
C LEU A 180 -4.85 4.62 -10.81
N PHE A 181 -5.81 4.18 -10.01
CA PHE A 181 -5.52 3.69 -8.65
C PHE A 181 -4.60 2.48 -8.66
N GLY A 182 -4.80 1.53 -9.59
CA GLY A 182 -3.92 0.38 -9.72
C GLY A 182 -2.46 0.76 -9.94
N LEU A 183 -2.23 1.78 -10.78
CA LEU A 183 -0.90 2.37 -10.99
C LEU A 183 -0.40 3.07 -9.71
N LEU A 184 -1.17 3.98 -9.12
CA LEU A 184 -0.72 4.75 -7.96
C LEU A 184 -0.36 3.87 -6.74
N LEU A 185 -1.05 2.74 -6.58
CA LEU A 185 -0.84 1.79 -5.49
C LEU A 185 0.30 0.79 -5.75
N GLY A 186 0.88 0.77 -6.96
CA GLY A 186 2.03 -0.09 -7.26
C GLY A 186 1.66 -1.55 -7.51
N TYR A 187 0.43 -1.85 -7.96
CA TYR A 187 0.02 -3.24 -8.19
C TYR A 187 0.72 -3.85 -9.42
N PRO A 188 1.04 -5.16 -9.38
CA PRO A 188 1.72 -5.87 -10.47
C PRO A 188 0.80 -6.21 -11.64
N CYS A 189 -0.52 -6.18 -11.41
CA CYS A 189 -1.54 -6.46 -12.39
C CYS A 189 -2.65 -5.42 -12.21
N ILE A 190 -3.05 -4.77 -13.31
CA ILE A 190 -3.92 -3.59 -13.26
C ILE A 190 -5.15 -3.84 -14.11
N TYR A 191 -6.32 -3.70 -13.52
CA TYR A 191 -7.57 -3.82 -14.26
C TYR A 191 -7.86 -2.58 -15.09
N TRP A 192 -8.49 -2.80 -16.23
CA TRP A 192 -9.01 -1.77 -17.11
C TRP A 192 -10.32 -2.26 -17.71
N TYR A 193 -11.24 -1.34 -17.91
CA TYR A 193 -12.47 -1.59 -18.64
C TYR A 193 -12.86 -0.36 -19.43
N ASP A 194 -13.59 -0.57 -20.52
CA ASP A 194 -14.06 0.51 -21.35
C ASP A 194 -15.30 1.20 -20.74
N ILE A 195 -15.05 2.34 -20.08
CA ILE A 195 -16.10 3.16 -19.46
C ILE A 195 -17.10 3.67 -20.51
N ALA A 196 -16.69 3.83 -21.77
CA ALA A 196 -17.60 4.26 -22.83
C ALA A 196 -18.59 3.14 -23.24
N ILE A 197 -18.28 1.88 -22.94
CA ILE A 197 -19.17 0.74 -23.16
C ILE A 197 -20.08 0.54 -21.94
N SER A 198 -19.52 0.52 -20.72
CA SER A 198 -20.28 0.37 -19.49
C SER A 198 -19.45 0.78 -18.27
N GLU A 199 -20.13 1.22 -17.20
CA GLU A 199 -19.52 1.40 -15.88
C GLU A 199 -19.35 0.06 -15.12
N GLU A 200 -20.01 -1.00 -15.59
CA GLU A 200 -19.89 -2.35 -15.05
C GLU A 200 -18.67 -3.10 -15.63
N ASN A 201 -18.26 -4.17 -14.93
CA ASN A 201 -17.18 -5.06 -15.37
C ASN A 201 -17.66 -6.52 -15.48
N ASN A 202 -16.90 -7.33 -16.22
CA ASN A 202 -17.20 -8.74 -16.44
C ASN A 202 -16.62 -9.67 -15.37
N LEU A 203 -16.22 -9.19 -14.20
CA LEU A 203 -15.69 -10.07 -13.15
C LEU A 203 -16.79 -10.88 -12.46
N SER A 204 -18.06 -10.45 -12.59
CA SER A 204 -19.19 -11.21 -12.08
C SER A 204 -19.23 -12.60 -12.75
N GLY A 205 -19.31 -13.64 -11.94
CA GLY A 205 -19.35 -15.03 -12.42
C GLY A 205 -17.99 -15.69 -12.68
N TYR A 206 -16.87 -14.98 -12.51
CA TYR A 206 -15.54 -15.59 -12.59
C TYR A 206 -14.94 -15.79 -11.20
N ALA A 207 -14.30 -16.94 -11.00
CA ALA A 207 -13.44 -17.14 -9.85
C ALA A 207 -12.21 -16.23 -9.96
N LEU A 208 -11.81 -15.67 -8.83
CA LEU A 208 -10.66 -14.79 -8.71
C LEU A 208 -9.58 -15.49 -7.87
N GLN A 209 -8.32 -15.29 -8.26
CA GLN A 209 -7.18 -15.64 -7.44
C GLN A 209 -6.78 -14.42 -6.62
N LEU A 210 -6.95 -14.49 -5.30
CA LEU A 210 -6.49 -13.50 -4.34
C LEU A 210 -5.00 -13.72 -4.02
N PHE A 211 -4.22 -12.66 -4.19
CA PHE A 211 -2.83 -12.57 -3.75
C PHE A 211 -2.75 -11.59 -2.58
N GLN A 212 -2.07 -12.01 -1.52
CA GLN A 212 -1.82 -11.16 -0.36
C GLN A 212 -0.38 -11.24 0.08
N ILE A 213 0.25 -10.08 0.25
CA ILE A 213 1.52 -9.98 0.97
C ILE A 213 1.21 -9.72 2.45
N LYS A 214 1.61 -10.65 3.31
CA LYS A 214 1.37 -10.63 4.75
C LYS A 214 2.67 -10.28 5.47
N GLY A 215 2.63 -9.25 6.30
CA GLY A 215 3.70 -8.87 7.21
C GLY A 215 3.43 -9.36 8.63
N TYR A 216 4.32 -10.18 9.17
CA TYR A 216 4.23 -10.68 10.54
C TYR A 216 4.85 -9.67 11.50
N LEU A 217 4.02 -9.05 12.34
CA LEU A 217 4.50 -8.03 13.27
C LEU A 217 5.63 -8.58 14.15
N LYS A 218 6.68 -7.79 14.37
CA LYS A 218 7.63 -8.07 15.44
C LYS A 218 6.86 -8.11 16.76
N SER A 219 7.08 -9.15 17.56
CA SER A 219 6.42 -9.48 18.84
C SER A 219 5.58 -8.34 19.41
N ASN A 220 4.25 -8.47 19.29
CA ASN A 220 3.31 -7.44 19.69
C ASN A 220 3.33 -7.29 21.24
N PRO A 221 3.71 -6.14 21.83
CA PRO A 221 3.62 -5.95 23.28
C PRO A 221 2.19 -6.05 23.82
N LEU A 222 1.18 -5.94 22.94
CA LEU A 222 -0.24 -5.93 23.30
C LEU A 222 -0.83 -7.31 23.58
N LEU A 223 -0.18 -8.41 23.18
CA LEU A 223 -0.69 -9.77 23.43
C LEU A 223 -0.58 -10.21 24.90
N HIS A 224 0.11 -9.44 25.76
CA HIS A 224 0.19 -9.76 27.20
C HIS A 224 -0.98 -9.25 28.05
N GLN A 225 -1.95 -8.50 27.50
CA GLN A 225 -3.04 -7.91 28.29
C GLN A 225 -4.43 -8.57 28.16
N SER A 226 -4.58 -9.70 27.46
CA SER A 226 -5.87 -10.40 27.39
C SER A 226 -5.87 -11.78 28.07
N HIS A 227 -5.32 -11.88 29.28
CA HIS A 227 -5.76 -12.93 30.22
C HIS A 227 -6.94 -12.41 31.05
N ASN A 228 -8.05 -12.10 30.38
CA ASN A 228 -9.37 -12.16 31.01
C ASN A 228 -10.33 -12.83 30.03
N SER A 229 -10.52 -14.12 30.29
CA SER A 229 -11.42 -15.04 29.61
C SER A 229 -12.84 -14.48 29.54
N MET A 230 -13.28 -14.14 28.33
CA MET A 230 -14.69 -14.31 27.96
C MET A 230 -14.75 -15.16 26.70
N LYS A 231 -15.33 -16.35 26.86
CA LYS A 231 -15.72 -17.25 25.78
C LYS A 231 -16.68 -16.52 24.84
N ILE A 232 -16.17 -16.00 23.72
CA ILE A 232 -17.02 -15.60 22.60
C ILE A 232 -17.33 -16.88 21.82
N LYS A 233 -18.58 -17.33 21.94
CA LYS A 233 -19.12 -18.40 21.10
C LYS A 233 -19.17 -17.90 19.65
N SER A 234 -18.61 -18.69 18.77
CA SER A 234 -18.81 -18.64 17.32
C SER A 234 -20.29 -18.48 16.99
N LEU A 235 -20.65 -17.35 16.39
CA LEU A 235 -21.81 -17.21 15.52
C LEU A 235 -21.41 -16.31 14.36
N ALA A 236 -21.44 -16.90 13.16
CA ALA A 236 -21.32 -16.21 11.90
C ALA A 236 -22.49 -15.24 11.74
N HIS A 237 -22.22 -13.94 11.71
CA HIS A 237 -22.95 -12.99 10.88
C HIS A 237 -22.14 -11.69 10.75
N THR A 238 -22.12 -11.23 9.50
CA THR A 238 -21.59 -10.01 8.91
C THR A 238 -21.54 -8.78 9.83
N SER A 239 -20.34 -8.33 10.16
CA SER A 239 -20.03 -6.90 10.28
C SER A 239 -18.57 -6.66 9.92
N MET A 240 -18.33 -5.96 8.80
CA MET A 240 -17.04 -5.34 8.52
C MET A 240 -16.70 -4.39 9.67
N THR A 241 -15.41 -4.32 9.99
CA THR A 241 -14.79 -3.60 11.13
C THR A 241 -14.69 -4.37 12.44
N GLU A 242 -13.77 -5.34 12.50
CA GLU A 242 -12.98 -5.58 13.70
C GLU A 242 -11.67 -6.30 13.34
N ASN A 243 -10.55 -5.64 13.66
CA ASN A 243 -9.14 -6.03 13.50
C ASN A 243 -8.56 -6.10 12.08
N CYS A 244 -7.66 -5.16 11.76
CA CYS A 244 -6.66 -5.26 10.67
C CYS A 244 -5.60 -6.36 10.91
N TYR A 245 -5.88 -7.26 11.86
CA TYR A 245 -5.03 -8.36 12.25
C TYR A 245 -5.84 -9.64 12.17
N SER A 246 -5.47 -10.50 11.25
CA SER A 246 -5.89 -11.89 11.26
C SER A 246 -4.98 -12.66 12.20
N ILE A 247 -5.60 -13.29 13.19
CA ILE A 247 -4.92 -14.20 14.12
C ILE A 247 -4.98 -15.58 13.47
N THR A 248 -3.83 -16.15 13.12
CA THR A 248 -3.75 -17.54 12.65
C THR A 248 -3.69 -18.51 13.84
N ASN A 249 -3.96 -19.79 13.59
CA ASN A 249 -3.87 -20.86 14.60
C ASN A 249 -2.49 -20.95 15.29
N ASP A 250 -1.45 -20.33 14.71
CA ASP A 250 -0.09 -20.26 15.26
C ASP A 250 0.14 -19.04 16.20
N ASN A 251 -0.92 -18.35 16.65
CA ASN A 251 -0.86 -17.17 17.53
C ASN A 251 -0.04 -15.98 17.00
N LYS A 252 0.32 -15.95 15.71
CA LYS A 252 1.04 -14.82 15.11
C LYS A 252 0.07 -13.88 14.41
N SER A 253 -0.05 -12.65 14.91
CA SER A 253 -0.78 -11.58 14.24
C SER A 253 0.00 -11.10 13.02
N PHE A 254 -0.62 -11.15 11.84
CA PHE A 254 -0.09 -10.53 10.63
C PHE A 254 -0.95 -9.34 10.18
N ALA A 255 -0.35 -8.43 9.42
CA ALA A 255 -1.03 -7.37 8.70
C ALA A 255 -0.91 -7.61 7.19
N THR A 256 -1.93 -7.24 6.43
CA THR A 256 -1.89 -7.32 4.97
C THR A 256 -1.26 -6.04 4.42
N ILE A 257 -0.12 -6.18 3.72
CA ILE A 257 0.60 -5.06 3.09
C ILE A 257 0.00 -4.78 1.72
N TYR A 258 -0.11 -5.81 0.88
CA TYR A 258 -0.78 -5.77 -0.42
C TYR A 258 -1.89 -6.81 -0.48
N SER A 259 -2.97 -6.48 -1.16
CA SER A 259 -4.08 -7.37 -1.46
C SER A 259 -4.59 -7.01 -2.86
N PHE A 260 -4.59 -7.96 -3.78
CA PHE A 260 -5.10 -7.79 -5.13
C PHE A 260 -5.60 -9.12 -5.68
N THR A 261 -6.44 -9.06 -6.71
CA THR A 261 -7.01 -10.26 -7.35
C THR A 261 -6.65 -10.28 -8.82
N ILE A 262 -6.64 -11.47 -9.42
CA ILE A 262 -6.66 -11.66 -10.88
C ILE A 262 -7.72 -12.70 -11.23
N PRO A 263 -8.34 -12.66 -12.43
CA PRO A 263 -9.19 -13.75 -12.89
C PRO A 263 -8.45 -15.08 -12.90
N GLU A 264 -9.05 -16.15 -12.36
CA GLU A 264 -8.40 -17.46 -12.22
C GLU A 264 -7.87 -17.99 -13.55
N LEU A 265 -8.62 -17.76 -14.63
CA LEU A 265 -8.24 -18.15 -16.00
C LEU A 265 -6.94 -17.48 -16.52
N LEU A 266 -6.51 -16.37 -15.91
CA LEU A 266 -5.27 -15.66 -16.27
C LEU A 266 -4.10 -15.99 -15.33
N VAL A 267 -4.32 -16.77 -14.26
CA VAL A 267 -3.28 -17.10 -13.28
C VAL A 267 -2.08 -17.78 -13.95
N ALA A 268 -2.33 -18.75 -14.84
CA ALA A 268 -1.26 -19.47 -15.52
C ALA A 268 -0.34 -18.54 -16.34
N SER A 269 -0.89 -17.44 -16.89
CA SER A 269 -0.12 -16.48 -17.67
C SER A 269 0.56 -15.40 -16.83
N LEU A 270 0.01 -15.09 -15.64
CA LEU A 270 0.45 -13.96 -14.82
C LEU A 270 1.28 -14.35 -13.59
N ARG A 271 1.20 -15.62 -13.14
CA ARG A 271 1.79 -16.07 -11.88
C ARG A 271 3.29 -15.81 -11.82
N ASP A 272 4.04 -16.20 -12.84
CA ASP A 272 5.51 -16.05 -12.83
C ASP A 272 5.93 -14.58 -12.71
N GLN A 273 5.24 -13.68 -13.41
CA GLN A 273 5.50 -12.25 -13.30
C GLN A 273 5.12 -11.67 -11.94
N ILE A 274 4.00 -12.12 -11.34
CA ILE A 274 3.60 -11.70 -9.99
C ILE A 274 4.63 -12.15 -8.96
N TRP A 275 5.13 -13.38 -9.05
CA TRP A 275 6.18 -13.88 -8.17
C TRP A 275 7.50 -13.15 -8.36
N ALA A 276 7.89 -12.86 -9.61
CA ALA A 276 9.08 -12.05 -9.90
C ALA A 276 8.96 -10.63 -9.30
N TRP A 277 7.79 -10.01 -9.43
CA TRP A 277 7.50 -8.73 -8.78
C TRP A 277 7.59 -8.82 -7.25
N TYR A 278 7.01 -9.85 -6.64
CA TYR A 278 7.09 -10.05 -5.19
C TYR A 278 8.54 -10.22 -4.71
N GLN A 279 9.35 -11.02 -5.40
CA GLN A 279 10.76 -11.23 -5.07
C GLN A 279 11.57 -9.94 -5.19
N ALA A 280 11.35 -9.17 -6.25
CA ALA A 280 11.98 -7.86 -6.41
C ALA A 280 11.55 -6.88 -5.31
N TRP A 281 10.27 -6.88 -4.93
CA TRP A 281 9.76 -6.09 -3.81
C TRP A 281 10.40 -6.52 -2.48
N GLU A 282 10.35 -7.80 -2.13
CA GLU A 282 10.85 -8.37 -0.88
C GLU A 282 12.34 -8.08 -0.64
N THR A 283 13.12 -8.03 -1.71
CA THR A 283 14.57 -7.76 -1.64
C THR A 283 14.92 -6.28 -1.66
N SER A 284 14.04 -5.40 -2.16
CA SER A 284 14.31 -3.97 -2.34
C SER A 284 13.74 -3.05 -1.27
N VAL A 285 12.75 -3.51 -0.49
CA VAL A 285 12.09 -2.67 0.53
C VAL A 285 12.52 -3.03 1.96
N PRO A 286 12.60 -2.06 2.89
CA PRO A 286 13.04 -2.30 4.27
C PRO A 286 11.89 -2.84 5.14
N TRP A 287 11.23 -3.92 4.73
CA TRP A 287 10.09 -4.49 5.47
C TRP A 287 10.47 -4.93 6.89
N TYR A 288 11.74 -5.25 7.12
CA TYR A 288 12.28 -5.62 8.41
C TYR A 288 12.19 -4.49 9.43
N ASP A 289 11.90 -3.24 9.05
CA ASP A 289 11.66 -2.16 10.01
C ASP A 289 10.36 -2.35 10.78
N LEU A 290 9.31 -2.87 10.13
CA LEU A 290 7.97 -3.05 10.69
C LEU A 290 7.64 -4.50 11.01
N PHE A 291 8.18 -5.44 10.22
CA PHE A 291 7.81 -6.85 10.26
C PHE A 291 9.01 -7.72 10.60
N SER A 292 8.74 -8.87 11.20
CA SER A 292 9.71 -9.94 11.47
C SER A 292 9.90 -10.87 10.28
N ARG A 293 8.86 -10.99 9.45
CA ARG A 293 8.80 -11.77 8.22
C ARG A 293 7.75 -11.18 7.31
N VAL A 294 7.95 -11.29 6.01
CA VAL A 294 6.92 -11.11 5.00
C VAL A 294 6.72 -12.42 4.23
N GLU A 295 5.51 -12.66 3.75
CA GLU A 295 5.23 -13.79 2.85
C GLU A 295 4.14 -13.40 1.86
N MET A 296 4.20 -13.94 0.65
CA MET A 296 3.07 -13.90 -0.27
C MET A 296 2.22 -15.17 -0.09
N SER A 297 0.90 -14.99 -0.07
CA SER A 297 -0.07 -16.07 -0.02
C SER A 297 -1.07 -15.95 -1.17
N GLU A 298 -1.52 -17.11 -1.66
CA GLU A 298 -2.48 -17.24 -2.74
C GLU A 298 -3.73 -17.98 -2.24
N GLN A 299 -4.92 -17.48 -2.56
CA GLN A 299 -6.18 -18.14 -2.27
C GLN A 299 -7.19 -17.93 -3.40
N THR A 300 -7.80 -19.00 -3.90
CA THR A 300 -8.92 -18.86 -4.83
C THR A 300 -10.14 -18.38 -4.06
N THR A 301 -10.76 -17.31 -4.54
CA THR A 301 -11.98 -16.73 -4.00
C THR A 301 -13.01 -16.63 -5.10
N THR A 302 -14.24 -17.03 -4.81
CA THR A 302 -15.37 -16.61 -5.63
C THR A 302 -15.87 -15.30 -5.04
N PRO A 303 -16.00 -14.22 -5.83
CA PRO A 303 -16.69 -13.04 -5.36
C PRO A 303 -18.05 -13.49 -4.85
N ALA A 304 -18.39 -13.13 -3.60
CA ALA A 304 -19.78 -13.20 -3.20
C ALA A 304 -20.57 -12.42 -4.25
N ALA A 305 -21.67 -12.98 -4.78
CA ALA A 305 -22.53 -12.25 -5.70
C ALA A 305 -22.99 -10.97 -4.99
N VAL A 306 -22.29 -9.86 -5.23
CA VAL A 306 -22.69 -8.56 -4.72
C VAL A 306 -23.85 -8.17 -5.62
N CYS A 307 -25.07 -8.38 -5.14
CA CYS A 307 -26.20 -7.64 -5.68
C CYS A 307 -25.92 -6.18 -5.36
N LEU A 308 -25.46 -5.42 -6.37
CA LEU A 308 -25.40 -3.97 -6.32
C LEU A 308 -26.83 -3.40 -6.24
#